data_AF-A0A8K0UB00-F1
#
_entry.id   AF-A0A8K0UB00-F1
#
_cell.length_a   1.000
_cell.length_b   1.000
_cell.length_c   1.000
_cell.angle_alpha   90.00
_cell.angle_beta   90.00
_cell.angle_gamma   90.00
#
_symmetry.space_group_name_H-M   'P 1'
#
loop_
_entity.id
_entity.type
_entity.pdbx_description
1 polymer ?
#
loop_
_entity_poly.entity_id
_entity_poly.type
_entity_poly.pdbx_seq_one_letter_code
_entity_poly.pdbx_strand_id
1 'polypeptide(L)'
;MENVVVPTRYTYCDNVSSVSYATRLLARSSYLIIDCEGKNLGGTDGVLSLMCIGTERAEHVFLFDVLALKAQPRNAHMPRRLEHILSNPAVRKVMWDCRNDFLEVLGQYGVALQGILDLQLAEIHSRISVRGEKEWKRMARLAAGGKRLPLPLIKQNPDLFLGVHGLQGMDACIKEARLVVTGKDPQVVAMHKANGSTIWLERPLLPQLLQYAAHDIEMIGALYEYFKQNLWIRPSNEDTLVDQSMRYAYSLYYQGRVADDHIFGSSSVLPLDILREPHGLTVPCHGCRRMLSLNCYTIYRQGRKIHSRTNLCRICQIKLLIKQVNYPVAWVNVSF
;
A
#
# COMPACT_ATOMS: atom_id res chain seq x y z
N MET A 1 0.25 -36.94 -4.40
CA MET A 1 0.69 -36.50 -3.07
C MET A 1 -0.02 -35.20 -2.80
N GLU A 2 -0.97 -35.19 -1.88
CA GLU A 2 -1.58 -33.94 -1.42
C GLU A 2 -0.47 -33.10 -0.79
N ASN A 3 -0.27 -31.88 -1.30
CA ASN A 3 0.61 -30.91 -0.66
C ASN A 3 0.00 -30.57 0.71
N VAL A 4 0.49 -31.20 1.77
CA VAL A 4 0.13 -30.83 3.14
C VAL A 4 0.66 -29.42 3.36
N VAL A 5 -0.24 -28.44 3.35
CA VAL A 5 0.09 -27.05 3.67
C VAL A 5 0.43 -27.00 5.15
N VAL A 6 1.72 -26.82 5.47
CA VAL A 6 2.17 -26.65 6.84
C VAL A 6 1.73 -25.26 7.31
N PRO A 7 0.98 -25.14 8.42
CA PRO A 7 0.60 -23.84 8.94
C PRO A 7 1.82 -22.99 9.31
N THR A 8 1.84 -21.73 8.88
CA THR A 8 2.78 -20.70 9.32
C THR A 8 2.86 -20.65 10.83
N ARG A 9 4.07 -20.69 11.38
CA ARG A 9 4.29 -20.55 12.82
C ARG A 9 4.30 -19.08 13.20
N TYR A 10 3.53 -18.72 14.23
CA TYR A 10 3.50 -17.36 14.76
C TYR A 10 3.47 -17.33 16.29
N THR A 11 3.83 -16.19 16.86
CA THR A 11 3.64 -15.87 18.28
C THR A 11 2.55 -14.82 18.43
N TYR A 12 1.47 -15.16 19.13
CA TYR A 12 0.40 -14.22 19.45
C TYR A 12 0.81 -13.27 20.57
N CYS A 13 0.66 -11.97 20.34
CA CYS A 13 1.12 -10.91 21.23
C CYS A 13 -0.06 -10.07 21.74
N ASP A 14 -0.68 -10.52 22.83
CA ASP A 14 -1.83 -9.89 23.49
C ASP A 14 -1.53 -9.33 24.89
N ASN A 15 -0.26 -9.39 25.33
CA ASN A 15 0.15 -8.94 26.65
C ASN A 15 1.59 -8.41 26.67
N VAL A 16 1.99 -7.78 27.78
CA VAL A 16 3.31 -7.14 27.93
C VAL A 16 4.46 -8.13 27.74
N SER A 17 4.32 -9.36 28.21
CA SER A 17 5.40 -10.37 28.16
C SER A 17 5.64 -10.84 26.73
N SER A 18 4.58 -11.17 25.99
CA SER A 18 4.67 -11.59 24.58
C SER A 18 5.18 -10.46 23.69
N VAL A 19 4.69 -9.23 23.89
CA VAL A 19 5.21 -8.02 23.24
C VAL A 19 6.70 -7.79 23.53
N SER A 20 7.10 -7.92 24.80
CA SER A 20 8.50 -7.72 25.21
C SER A 20 9.41 -8.78 24.59
N TYR A 21 8.93 -10.02 24.45
CA TYR A 21 9.63 -11.08 23.74
C TYR A 21 9.77 -10.78 22.25
N ALA A 22 8.67 -10.43 21.59
CA ALA A 22 8.65 -10.09 20.17
C ALA A 22 9.60 -8.93 19.83
N THR A 23 9.49 -7.82 20.55
CA THR A 23 10.32 -6.63 20.30
C THR A 23 11.82 -6.87 20.48
N ARG A 24 12.24 -7.77 21.38
CA ARG A 24 13.65 -8.15 21.53
C ARG A 24 14.19 -8.90 20.32
N LEU A 25 13.37 -9.75 19.70
CA LEU A 25 13.76 -10.49 18.50
C LEU A 25 13.73 -9.59 17.27
N LEU A 26 12.66 -8.81 17.11
CA LEU A 26 12.50 -7.86 16.00
C LEU A 26 13.63 -6.83 15.95
N ALA A 27 14.10 -6.34 17.11
CA ALA A 27 15.20 -5.37 17.19
C ALA A 27 16.55 -5.86 16.62
N ARG A 28 16.69 -7.16 16.34
CA ARG A 28 17.90 -7.75 15.76
C ARG A 28 17.91 -7.75 14.24
N SER A 29 16.79 -7.39 13.61
CA SER A 29 16.62 -7.40 12.16
C SER A 29 16.67 -5.99 11.60
N SER A 30 17.46 -5.77 10.55
CA SER A 30 17.46 -4.50 9.81
C SER A 30 16.27 -4.37 8.85
N TYR A 31 15.60 -5.47 8.53
CA TYR A 31 14.41 -5.52 7.69
C TYR A 31 13.28 -6.23 8.42
N LEU A 32 12.10 -5.64 8.42
CA LEU A 32 10.89 -6.20 9.02
C LEU A 32 9.81 -6.25 7.96
N ILE A 33 9.13 -7.39 7.88
CA ILE A 33 7.93 -7.53 7.06
C ILE A 33 6.75 -7.06 7.91
N ILE A 34 5.92 -6.16 7.39
CA ILE A 34 4.75 -5.66 8.10
C ILE A 34 3.51 -5.74 7.22
N ASP A 35 2.43 -6.20 7.83
CA ASP A 35 1.08 -6.16 7.29
C ASP A 35 0.08 -5.91 8.44
N CYS A 36 -1.06 -5.27 8.16
CA CYS A 36 -2.08 -5.02 9.18
C CYS A 36 -3.43 -5.59 8.78
N GLU A 37 -4.19 -5.99 9.80
CA GLU A 37 -5.55 -6.48 9.63
C GLU A 37 -6.52 -5.69 10.48
N GLY A 38 -7.76 -5.57 9.98
CA GLY A 38 -8.80 -4.91 10.74
C GLY A 38 -10.03 -4.58 9.93
N LYS A 39 -10.91 -3.83 10.58
CA LYS A 39 -12.15 -3.36 9.95
C LYS A 39 -11.81 -2.15 9.08
N ASN A 40 -12.20 -2.22 7.82
CA ASN A 40 -12.16 -1.11 6.85
C ASN A 40 -10.91 -0.21 6.92
N LEU A 41 -9.72 -0.80 6.89
CA LEU A 41 -8.46 -0.05 7.03
C LEU A 41 -8.36 1.08 5.98
N GLY A 42 -8.04 2.29 6.44
CA GLY A 42 -8.01 3.53 5.65
C GLY A 42 -9.37 4.22 5.49
N GLY A 43 -10.47 3.57 5.85
CA GLY A 43 -11.82 4.10 5.79
C GLY A 43 -12.18 4.98 7.00
N THR A 44 -13.30 5.70 6.92
CA THR A 44 -13.80 6.58 8.00
C THR A 44 -14.08 5.86 9.32
N ASP A 45 -14.46 4.59 9.25
CA ASP A 45 -14.73 3.72 10.39
C ASP A 45 -13.66 2.64 10.56
N GLY A 46 -12.46 2.90 10.02
CA GLY A 46 -11.35 1.97 10.02
C GLY A 46 -10.81 1.73 11.44
N VAL A 47 -10.59 0.46 11.78
CA VAL A 47 -10.09 0.02 13.08
C VAL A 47 -8.97 -1.00 12.86
N LEU A 48 -7.76 -0.62 13.27
CA LEU A 48 -6.62 -1.53 13.35
C LEU A 48 -6.86 -2.61 14.42
N SER A 49 -6.89 -3.87 14.00
CA SER A 49 -7.15 -5.01 14.87
C SER A 49 -5.90 -5.83 15.16
N LEU A 50 -5.11 -6.13 14.12
CA LEU A 50 -3.82 -6.78 14.24
C LEU A 50 -2.75 -5.96 13.52
N MET A 51 -1.56 -5.94 14.12
CA MET A 51 -0.33 -5.58 13.43
C MET A 51 0.54 -6.83 13.36
N CYS A 52 0.85 -7.28 12.16
CA CYS A 52 1.61 -8.51 11.91
C CYS A 52 3.03 -8.12 11.54
N ILE A 53 4.03 -8.66 12.23
CA ILE A 53 5.43 -8.32 11.99
C ILE A 53 6.27 -9.59 11.90
N GLY A 54 6.95 -9.75 10.77
CA GLY A 54 7.96 -10.77 10.54
C GLY A 54 9.37 -10.22 10.56
N THR A 55 10.35 -11.06 10.89
CA THR A 55 11.75 -10.81 10.51
C THR A 55 11.91 -10.88 8.98
N GLU A 56 13.06 -10.48 8.44
CA GLU A 56 13.31 -10.34 6.99
C GLU A 56 12.83 -11.54 6.14
N ARG A 57 12.99 -12.76 6.66
CA ARG A 57 12.63 -14.02 5.98
C ARG A 57 11.38 -14.69 6.55
N ALA A 58 10.61 -13.98 7.36
CA ALA A 58 9.47 -14.51 8.11
C ALA A 58 9.79 -15.73 9.00
N GLU A 59 11.07 -15.92 9.39
CA GLU A 59 11.51 -16.99 10.31
C GLU A 59 10.83 -16.88 11.70
N HIS A 60 10.55 -15.64 12.11
CA HIS A 60 9.74 -15.33 13.28
C HIS A 60 8.63 -14.37 12.88
N VAL A 61 7.38 -14.81 13.06
CA VAL A 61 6.16 -14.01 12.83
C VAL A 61 5.48 -13.71 14.16
N PHE A 62 5.12 -12.45 14.38
CA PHE A 62 4.43 -11.98 15.58
C PHE A 62 3.13 -11.30 15.18
N LEU A 63 2.02 -11.70 15.81
CA LEU A 63 0.71 -11.10 15.61
C LEU A 63 0.36 -10.27 16.85
N PHE A 64 0.44 -8.95 16.74
CA PHE A 64 0.12 -8.04 17.84
C PHE A 64 -1.39 -7.76 17.86
N ASP A 65 -2.09 -8.25 18.89
CA ASP A 65 -3.52 -7.97 19.08
C ASP A 65 -3.71 -6.55 19.62
N VAL A 66 -3.92 -5.62 18.69
CA VAL A 66 -4.05 -4.20 18.98
C VAL A 66 -5.23 -3.91 19.90
N LEU A 67 -6.33 -4.65 19.75
CA LEU A 67 -7.53 -4.46 20.58
C LEU A 67 -7.31 -4.98 22.00
N ALA A 68 -6.76 -6.18 22.16
CA ALA A 68 -6.46 -6.74 23.48
C ALA A 68 -5.41 -5.91 24.24
N LEU A 69 -4.36 -5.46 23.54
CA LEU A 69 -3.33 -4.62 24.13
C LEU A 69 -3.90 -3.27 24.58
N LYS A 70 -4.74 -2.62 23.77
CA LYS A 70 -5.36 -1.34 24.13
C LYS A 70 -6.33 -1.45 25.31
N ALA A 71 -7.02 -2.57 25.46
CA ALA A 71 -7.94 -2.80 26.57
C ALA A 71 -7.22 -2.86 27.94
N GLN A 72 -5.90 -3.02 27.96
CA GLN A 72 -5.12 -3.08 29.19
C GLN A 72 -4.77 -1.66 29.67
N PRO A 73 -5.08 -1.26 30.93
CA PRO A 73 -4.90 0.11 31.42
C PRO A 73 -3.47 0.67 31.30
N ARG A 74 -2.45 -0.20 31.28
CA ARG A 74 -1.03 0.19 31.19
C ARG A 74 -0.48 0.22 29.75
N ASN A 75 -1.27 -0.18 28.75
CA ASN A 75 -0.86 -0.36 27.36
C ASN A 75 -1.73 0.45 26.38
N ALA A 76 -2.31 1.57 26.83
CA ALA A 76 -3.02 2.50 25.96
C ALA A 76 -2.14 3.07 24.82
N HIS A 77 -0.81 2.96 24.95
CA HIS A 77 0.17 3.39 23.97
C HIS A 77 0.95 2.21 23.41
N MET A 78 1.49 2.41 22.20
CA MET A 78 2.44 1.46 21.61
C MET A 78 3.61 1.24 22.59
N PRO A 79 4.04 -0.01 22.80
CA PRO A 79 5.25 -0.29 23.57
C PRO A 79 6.43 0.49 23.00
N ARG A 80 7.13 1.29 23.84
CA ARG A 80 8.20 2.21 23.41
C ARG A 80 9.26 1.58 22.50
N ARG A 81 9.62 0.32 22.76
CA ARG A 81 10.59 -0.40 21.90
C ARG A 81 10.04 -0.65 20.51
N LEU A 82 8.77 -1.05 20.41
CA LEU A 82 8.11 -1.25 19.12
C LEU A 82 7.96 0.07 18.38
N GLU A 83 7.52 1.13 19.07
CA GLU A 83 7.50 2.50 18.52
C GLU A 83 8.86 2.93 17.96
N HIS A 84 9.94 2.72 18.71
CA HIS A 84 11.29 3.07 18.28
C HIS A 84 11.73 2.29 17.03
N ILE A 85 11.44 0.99 16.96
CA ILE A 85 11.73 0.17 15.77
C ILE A 85 10.95 0.68 14.55
N LEU A 86 9.65 0.95 14.72
CA LEU A 86 8.76 1.38 13.64
C LEU A 86 9.09 2.77 13.11
N SER A 87 9.51 3.69 13.98
CA SER A 87 9.91 5.06 13.63
C SER A 87 11.37 5.21 13.21
N ASN A 88 12.20 4.18 13.36
CA ASN A 88 13.62 4.23 12.98
C ASN A 88 13.79 4.01 11.45
N PRO A 89 14.30 4.99 10.68
CA PRO A 89 14.52 4.83 9.24
C PRO A 89 15.61 3.81 8.88
N ALA A 90 16.53 3.50 9.81
CA ALA A 90 17.58 2.50 9.60
C ALA A 90 17.04 1.04 9.64
N VAL A 91 15.84 0.84 10.19
CA VAL A 91 15.13 -0.44 10.10
C VAL A 91 14.12 -0.34 8.96
N ARG A 92 14.30 -1.12 7.90
CA ARG A 92 13.38 -1.11 6.75
C ARG A 92 12.09 -1.84 7.08
N LYS A 93 10.96 -1.24 6.70
CA LYS A 93 9.63 -1.85 6.82
C LYS A 93 9.18 -2.30 5.43
N VAL A 94 9.39 -3.57 5.13
CA VAL A 94 8.97 -4.21 3.88
C VAL A 94 7.48 -4.47 3.95
N MET A 95 6.72 -3.86 3.04
CA MET A 95 5.25 -3.89 3.06
C MET A 95 4.70 -4.09 1.64
N TRP A 96 3.44 -4.48 1.54
CA TRP A 96 2.71 -4.50 0.27
C TRP A 96 1.56 -3.50 0.32
N ASP A 97 1.61 -2.45 -0.50
CA ASP A 97 0.56 -1.42 -0.54
C ASP A 97 0.29 -0.74 0.82
N CYS A 98 1.35 -0.19 1.42
CA CYS A 98 1.42 0.34 2.78
C CYS A 98 0.47 1.52 3.12
N ARG A 99 -0.32 2.02 2.16
CA ARG A 99 -1.06 3.29 2.30
C ARG A 99 -2.06 3.26 3.45
N ASN A 100 -2.86 2.20 3.53
CA ASN A 100 -3.88 2.07 4.56
C ASN A 100 -3.24 1.69 5.90
N ASP A 101 -2.29 0.76 5.90
CA ASP A 101 -1.54 0.36 7.09
C ASP A 101 -0.87 1.56 7.76
N PHE A 102 -0.21 2.41 6.97
CA PHE A 102 0.43 3.63 7.47
C PHE A 102 -0.58 4.55 8.16
N LEU A 103 -1.73 4.81 7.53
CA LEU A 103 -2.78 5.64 8.12
C LEU A 103 -3.35 5.06 9.41
N GLU A 104 -3.49 3.73 9.47
CA GLU A 104 -4.04 3.03 10.61
C GLU A 104 -3.08 3.04 11.79
N VAL A 105 -1.79 2.78 11.54
CA VAL A 105 -0.75 2.85 12.58
C VAL A 105 -0.58 4.28 13.09
N LEU A 106 -0.54 5.26 12.20
CA LEU A 106 -0.44 6.67 12.57
C LEU A 106 -1.68 7.11 13.38
N GLY A 107 -2.88 6.76 12.93
CA GLY A 107 -4.12 7.13 13.61
C GLY A 107 -4.31 6.44 14.96
N GLN A 108 -3.96 5.16 15.06
CA GLN A 108 -4.13 4.37 16.27
C GLN A 108 -3.08 4.69 17.34
N TYR A 109 -1.82 4.90 16.94
CA TYR A 109 -0.69 4.99 17.87
C TYR A 109 0.07 6.31 17.83
N GLY A 110 -0.22 7.20 16.87
CA GLY A 110 0.58 8.42 16.65
C GLY A 110 1.97 8.14 16.07
N VAL A 111 2.23 6.91 15.61
CA VAL A 111 3.55 6.50 15.10
C VAL A 111 3.58 6.62 13.59
N ALA A 112 4.35 7.59 13.09
CA ALA A 112 4.67 7.67 11.67
C ALA A 112 5.78 6.67 11.35
N LEU A 113 5.43 5.58 10.67
CA LEU A 113 6.42 4.62 10.15
C LEU A 113 7.44 5.35 9.27
N GLN A 114 8.73 5.01 9.40
CA GLN A 114 9.82 5.58 8.59
C GLN A 114 10.56 4.49 7.83
N GLY A 115 11.21 4.75 6.69
CA GLY A 115 11.99 3.70 6.02
C GLY A 115 11.13 2.54 5.48
N ILE A 116 9.92 2.83 5.01
CA ILE A 116 9.06 1.84 4.36
C ILE A 116 9.65 1.48 3.00
N LEU A 117 9.67 0.19 2.66
CA LEU A 117 9.99 -0.36 1.34
C LEU A 117 8.75 -1.11 0.82
N ASP A 118 8.00 -0.47 -0.05
CA ASP A 118 6.76 -1.01 -0.60
C ASP A 118 7.04 -1.84 -1.86
N LEU A 119 6.73 -3.14 -1.78
CA LEU A 119 6.98 -4.09 -2.86
C LEU A 119 6.13 -3.79 -4.11
N GLN A 120 4.95 -3.16 -3.98
CA GLN A 120 4.17 -2.77 -5.15
C GLN A 120 4.89 -1.70 -5.98
N LEU A 121 5.70 -0.84 -5.36
CA LEU A 121 6.55 0.12 -6.08
C LEU A 121 7.81 -0.52 -6.66
N ALA A 122 8.43 -1.46 -5.94
CA ALA A 122 9.55 -2.23 -6.47
C ALA A 122 9.13 -3.02 -7.73
N GLU A 123 7.93 -3.59 -7.75
CA GLU A 123 7.34 -4.26 -8.91
C GLU A 123 7.17 -3.27 -10.08
N ILE A 124 6.61 -2.08 -9.85
CA ILE A 124 6.45 -1.05 -10.88
C ILE A 124 7.80 -0.60 -11.42
N HIS A 125 8.78 -0.36 -10.54
CA HIS A 125 10.13 0.03 -10.93
C HIS A 125 10.80 -1.05 -11.79
N SER A 126 10.62 -2.32 -11.45
CA SER A 126 11.18 -3.44 -12.20
C SER A 126 10.61 -3.58 -13.61
N ARG A 127 9.35 -3.15 -13.85
CA ARG A 127 8.73 -3.18 -15.18
C ARG A 127 9.64 -2.51 -16.21
N ILE A 128 10.16 -1.33 -15.90
CA ILE A 128 10.97 -0.55 -16.82
C ILE A 128 12.44 -0.94 -16.68
N SER A 129 12.98 -0.90 -15.46
CA SER A 129 14.43 -0.97 -15.21
C SER A 129 15.04 -2.38 -15.37
N VAL A 130 14.24 -3.43 -15.27
CA VAL A 130 14.70 -4.82 -15.35
C VAL A 130 14.00 -5.56 -16.49
N ARG A 131 12.66 -5.46 -16.56
CA ARG A 131 11.83 -6.20 -17.52
C ARG A 131 11.69 -5.50 -18.88
N GLY A 132 12.20 -4.27 -19.03
CA GLY A 132 12.21 -3.55 -20.31
C GLY A 132 10.82 -3.28 -20.90
N GLU A 133 9.80 -3.13 -20.04
CA GLU A 133 8.42 -2.90 -20.43
C GLU A 133 8.29 -1.71 -21.37
N LYS A 134 7.53 -1.92 -22.45
CA LYS A 134 7.22 -0.89 -23.45
C LYS A 134 5.88 -0.23 -23.15
N GLU A 135 5.71 0.97 -23.68
CA GLU A 135 4.52 1.82 -23.46
C GLU A 135 3.20 1.11 -23.80
N TRP A 136 3.16 0.34 -24.89
CA TRP A 136 1.95 -0.40 -25.28
C TRP A 136 1.53 -1.44 -24.22
N LYS A 137 2.50 -2.06 -23.53
CA LYS A 137 2.24 -3.06 -22.49
C LYS A 137 1.76 -2.38 -21.20
N ARG A 138 2.30 -1.20 -20.87
CA ARG A 138 1.77 -0.33 -19.81
C ARG A 138 0.31 0.06 -20.07
N MET A 139 -0.01 0.49 -21.30
CA MET A 139 -1.39 0.83 -21.69
C MET A 139 -2.33 -0.38 -21.65
N ALA A 140 -1.88 -1.54 -22.16
CA ALA A 140 -2.66 -2.78 -22.11
C ALA A 140 -2.97 -3.18 -20.66
N ARG A 141 -2.05 -2.94 -19.73
CA ARG A 141 -2.25 -3.18 -18.30
C ARG A 141 -3.29 -2.27 -17.68
N LEU A 142 -3.34 -1.00 -18.08
CA LEU A 142 -4.39 -0.07 -17.63
C LEU A 142 -5.77 -0.47 -18.16
N ALA A 143 -5.83 -1.13 -19.32
CA ALA A 143 -7.06 -1.71 -19.86
C ALA A 143 -7.43 -3.07 -19.24
N ALA A 144 -6.45 -3.78 -18.65
CA ALA A 144 -6.63 -5.07 -18.00
C ALA A 144 -6.94 -4.92 -16.50
N GLY A 145 -7.84 -5.77 -15.98
CA GLY A 145 -8.19 -5.79 -14.56
C GLY A 145 -9.65 -5.44 -14.25
N GLY A 146 -9.99 -5.43 -12.96
CA GLY A 146 -11.37 -5.44 -12.46
C GLY A 146 -12.21 -4.18 -12.70
N LYS A 147 -11.61 -3.07 -13.18
CA LYS A 147 -12.35 -1.85 -13.56
C LYS A 147 -11.81 -1.32 -14.89
N ARG A 148 -12.36 -1.89 -15.97
CA ARG A 148 -11.85 -1.81 -17.35
C ARG A 148 -11.97 -0.39 -17.91
N LEU A 149 -10.86 0.28 -18.17
CA LEU A 149 -10.83 1.41 -19.09
C LEU A 149 -10.65 0.87 -20.52
N PRO A 150 -11.54 1.19 -21.48
CA PRO A 150 -11.39 0.71 -22.84
C PRO A 150 -10.05 1.14 -23.43
N LEU A 151 -9.33 0.23 -24.09
CA LEU A 151 -8.07 0.58 -24.75
C LEU A 151 -8.21 1.74 -25.76
N PRO A 152 -9.31 1.86 -26.54
CA PRO A 152 -9.54 3.04 -27.38
C PRO A 152 -9.57 4.36 -26.60
N LEU A 153 -10.22 4.38 -25.42
CA LEU A 153 -10.29 5.56 -24.56
C LEU A 153 -8.89 5.98 -24.09
N ILE A 154 -8.05 5.02 -23.69
CA ILE A 154 -6.67 5.29 -23.26
C ILE A 154 -5.87 5.88 -24.42
N LYS A 155 -5.95 5.26 -25.61
CA LYS A 155 -5.23 5.70 -26.81
C LYS A 155 -5.66 7.09 -27.29
N GLN A 156 -6.93 7.44 -27.14
CA GLN A 156 -7.46 8.76 -27.53
C GLN A 156 -7.09 9.87 -26.54
N ASN A 157 -6.59 9.53 -25.34
CA ASN A 157 -6.28 10.49 -24.28
C ASN A 157 -4.84 10.33 -23.76
N PRO A 158 -3.80 10.40 -24.63
CA PRO A 158 -2.42 10.08 -24.25
C PRO A 158 -1.89 10.94 -23.09
N ASP A 159 -2.21 12.24 -23.07
CA ASP A 159 -1.76 13.16 -22.01
C ASP A 159 -2.37 12.82 -20.65
N LEU A 160 -3.64 12.38 -20.61
CA LEU A 160 -4.31 11.98 -19.37
C LEU A 160 -3.62 10.76 -18.75
N PHE A 161 -3.19 9.81 -19.59
CA PHE A 161 -2.60 8.53 -19.16
C PHE A 161 -1.06 8.50 -19.15
N LEU A 162 -0.39 9.60 -19.52
CA LEU A 162 1.06 9.69 -19.57
C LEU A 162 1.69 9.41 -18.19
N GLY A 163 2.53 8.38 -18.10
CA GLY A 163 3.21 8.00 -16.85
C GLY A 163 2.30 7.41 -15.77
N VAL A 164 1.05 7.05 -16.09
CA VAL A 164 0.13 6.40 -15.15
C VAL A 164 0.41 4.90 -15.08
N HIS A 165 0.50 4.34 -13.88
CA HIS A 165 0.73 2.91 -13.69
C HIS A 165 -0.47 2.25 -13.01
N GLY A 166 -0.90 1.10 -13.55
CA GLY A 166 -1.82 0.21 -12.85
C GLY A 166 -1.09 -0.54 -11.73
N LEU A 167 -1.70 -0.58 -10.56
CA LEU A 167 -1.23 -1.33 -9.39
C LEU A 167 -1.58 -2.81 -9.53
N GLN A 168 -0.65 -3.68 -9.17
CA GLN A 168 -0.85 -5.13 -9.15
C GLN A 168 -1.16 -5.57 -7.72
N GLY A 169 -2.07 -6.54 -7.57
CA GLY A 169 -2.32 -7.18 -6.26
C GLY A 169 -1.26 -8.24 -5.93
N MET A 170 -1.07 -8.51 -4.65
CA MET A 170 -0.05 -9.45 -4.15
C MET A 170 -0.20 -10.85 -4.77
N ASP A 171 -1.40 -11.43 -4.74
CA ASP A 171 -1.67 -12.76 -5.34
C ASP A 171 -1.32 -12.83 -6.83
N ALA A 172 -1.58 -11.75 -7.58
CA ALA A 172 -1.25 -11.70 -8.99
C ALA A 172 0.28 -11.67 -9.19
N CYS A 173 1.01 -10.99 -8.31
CA CYS A 173 2.48 -10.95 -8.34
C CYS A 173 3.08 -12.31 -7.98
N ILE A 174 2.56 -12.99 -6.95
CA ILE A 174 2.96 -14.35 -6.56
C ILE A 174 2.79 -15.33 -7.72
N LYS A 175 1.62 -15.29 -8.39
CA LYS A 175 1.33 -16.14 -9.56
C LYS A 175 2.27 -15.86 -10.73
N GLU A 176 2.56 -14.58 -11.01
CA GLU A 176 3.51 -14.19 -12.06
C GLU A 176 4.93 -14.66 -11.74
N ALA A 177 5.35 -14.55 -10.48
CA ALA A 177 6.64 -15.01 -9.99
C ALA A 177 6.75 -16.53 -9.83
N ARG A 178 5.62 -17.27 -9.97
CA ARG A 178 5.53 -18.73 -9.82
C ARG A 178 6.09 -19.23 -8.47
N LEU A 179 5.87 -18.45 -7.41
CA LEU A 179 6.31 -18.83 -6.07
C LEU A 179 5.49 -20.01 -5.55
N VAL A 180 6.13 -20.89 -4.78
CA VAL A 180 5.51 -22.09 -4.17
C VAL A 180 4.76 -21.75 -2.87
N VAL A 181 4.49 -20.47 -2.62
CA VAL A 181 3.62 -20.04 -1.52
C VAL A 181 2.17 -20.13 -1.99
N THR A 182 1.28 -20.66 -1.15
CA THR A 182 -0.15 -20.65 -1.41
C THR A 182 -0.65 -19.20 -1.42
N GLY A 183 -1.60 -18.85 -2.31
CA GLY A 183 -2.24 -17.53 -2.27
C GLY A 183 -3.14 -17.37 -1.05
N LYS A 184 -3.94 -16.29 -1.02
CA LYS A 184 -4.91 -16.04 0.06
C LYS A 184 -5.80 -17.26 0.36
N ASP A 185 -6.01 -17.53 1.65
CA ASP A 185 -6.89 -18.62 2.11
C ASP A 185 -8.32 -18.43 1.57
N PRO A 186 -8.84 -19.36 0.74
CA PRO A 186 -10.18 -19.25 0.18
C PRO A 186 -11.29 -19.13 1.22
N GLN A 187 -11.13 -19.74 2.40
CA GLN A 187 -12.10 -19.69 3.49
C GLN A 187 -12.16 -18.28 4.08
N VAL A 188 -11.01 -17.66 4.34
CA VAL A 188 -10.96 -16.28 4.86
C VAL A 188 -11.46 -15.28 3.83
N VAL A 189 -11.13 -15.48 2.55
CA VAL A 189 -11.71 -14.69 1.45
C VAL A 189 -13.24 -14.83 1.41
N ALA A 190 -13.78 -16.03 1.63
CA ALA A 190 -15.21 -16.26 1.69
C ALA A 190 -15.85 -15.58 2.92
N MET A 191 -15.22 -15.67 4.09
CA MET A 191 -15.67 -14.99 5.32
C MET A 191 -15.72 -13.48 5.13
N HIS A 192 -14.67 -12.88 4.56
CA HIS A 192 -14.63 -11.44 4.29
C HIS A 192 -15.70 -11.03 3.27
N LYS A 193 -16.01 -11.87 2.28
CA LYS A 193 -17.11 -11.60 1.33
C LYS A 193 -18.49 -11.67 2.00
N ALA A 194 -18.69 -12.60 2.92
CA ALA A 194 -19.98 -12.80 3.59
C ALA A 194 -20.25 -11.76 4.68
N ASN A 195 -19.24 -11.47 5.50
CA ASN A 195 -19.38 -10.71 6.74
C ASN A 195 -18.67 -9.35 6.69
N GLY A 196 -18.02 -9.02 5.57
CA GLY A 196 -17.17 -7.84 5.48
C GLY A 196 -15.92 -7.96 6.38
N SER A 197 -15.37 -6.81 6.76
CA SER A 197 -14.14 -6.72 7.55
C SER A 197 -14.38 -6.68 9.07
N THR A 198 -15.64 -6.76 9.53
CA THR A 198 -15.98 -6.73 10.96
C THR A 198 -15.53 -7.98 11.72
N ILE A 199 -15.32 -9.09 11.01
CA ILE A 199 -14.79 -10.36 11.56
C ILE A 199 -13.46 -10.17 12.31
N TRP A 200 -12.68 -9.17 11.93
CA TRP A 200 -11.42 -8.84 12.60
C TRP A 200 -11.61 -8.24 13.98
N LEU A 201 -12.81 -7.77 14.34
CA LEU A 201 -13.09 -7.15 15.65
C LEU A 201 -13.55 -8.18 16.70
N GLU A 202 -13.96 -9.37 16.26
CA GLU A 202 -14.44 -10.42 17.16
C GLU A 202 -13.30 -10.99 18.01
N ARG A 203 -13.62 -11.34 19.26
CA ARG A 203 -12.66 -11.96 20.20
C ARG A 203 -13.32 -13.15 20.94
N PRO A 204 -12.60 -14.27 21.14
CA PRO A 204 -11.26 -14.54 20.62
C PRO A 204 -11.23 -14.59 19.09
N LEU A 205 -10.12 -14.17 18.47
CA LEU A 205 -9.99 -14.22 17.02
C LEU A 205 -10.00 -15.67 16.54
N LEU A 206 -10.68 -15.91 15.42
CA LEU A 206 -10.74 -17.23 14.81
C LEU A 206 -9.32 -17.69 14.41
N PRO A 207 -8.94 -18.96 14.69
CA PRO A 207 -7.63 -19.49 14.30
C PRO A 207 -7.31 -19.32 12.82
N GLN A 208 -8.31 -19.39 11.95
CA GLN A 208 -8.17 -19.17 10.50
C GLN A 208 -7.73 -17.73 10.16
N LEU A 209 -8.23 -16.74 10.91
CA LEU A 209 -7.83 -15.34 10.73
C LEU A 209 -6.39 -15.10 11.19
N LEU A 210 -5.99 -15.70 12.31
CA LEU A 210 -4.61 -15.66 12.78
C LEU A 210 -3.65 -16.34 11.79
N GLN A 211 -4.06 -17.49 11.25
CA GLN A 211 -3.28 -18.23 10.27
C GLN A 211 -3.14 -17.45 8.96
N TYR A 212 -4.22 -16.80 8.50
CA TYR A 212 -4.22 -15.94 7.33
C TYR A 212 -3.27 -14.75 7.53
N ALA A 213 -3.39 -14.04 8.66
CA ALA A 213 -2.56 -12.87 8.96
C ALA A 213 -1.07 -13.23 9.07
N ALA A 214 -0.75 -14.41 9.60
CA ALA A 214 0.63 -14.91 9.63
C ALA A 214 1.13 -15.30 8.23
N HIS A 215 0.27 -15.91 7.40
CA HIS A 215 0.59 -16.33 6.04
C HIS A 215 0.82 -15.13 5.10
N ASP A 216 0.10 -14.03 5.28
CA ASP A 216 0.33 -12.79 4.50
C ASP A 216 1.77 -12.25 4.74
N ILE A 217 2.32 -12.39 5.95
CA ILE A 217 3.73 -12.08 6.26
C ILE A 217 4.72 -12.99 5.51
N GLU A 218 4.46 -14.31 5.46
CA GLU A 218 5.29 -15.25 4.69
C GLU A 218 5.26 -14.94 3.19
N MET A 219 4.09 -14.60 2.65
CA MET A 219 3.93 -14.22 1.24
C MET A 219 4.71 -12.95 0.88
N ILE A 220 4.65 -11.91 1.73
CA ILE A 220 5.43 -10.68 1.52
C ILE A 220 6.93 -10.99 1.61
N GLY A 221 7.36 -11.81 2.57
CA GLY A 221 8.75 -12.25 2.70
C GLY A 221 9.27 -13.01 1.49
N ALA A 222 8.47 -13.94 0.97
CA ALA A 222 8.82 -14.69 -0.23
C ALA A 222 8.95 -13.79 -1.47
N LEU A 223 8.05 -12.80 -1.62
CA LEU A 223 8.15 -11.80 -2.68
C LEU A 223 9.38 -10.92 -2.52
N TYR A 224 9.71 -10.51 -1.30
CA TYR A 224 10.90 -9.70 -1.03
C TYR A 224 12.18 -10.44 -1.42
N GLU A 225 12.32 -11.71 -1.03
CA GLU A 225 13.44 -12.56 -1.44
C GLU A 225 13.49 -12.74 -2.97
N TYR A 226 12.35 -13.00 -3.61
CA TYR A 226 12.26 -13.08 -5.07
C TYR A 226 12.70 -11.77 -5.74
N PHE A 227 12.34 -10.61 -5.19
CA PHE A 227 12.69 -9.30 -5.76
C PHE A 227 14.19 -9.00 -5.64
N LYS A 228 14.83 -9.42 -4.54
CA LYS A 228 16.29 -9.37 -4.40
C LYS A 228 16.99 -10.27 -5.43
N GLN A 229 16.55 -11.52 -5.53
CA GLN A 229 17.13 -12.51 -6.46
C GLN A 229 17.00 -12.09 -7.93
N ASN A 230 15.92 -11.41 -8.29
CA ASN A 230 15.66 -10.94 -9.64
C ASN A 230 16.15 -9.51 -9.90
N LEU A 231 16.90 -8.91 -8.97
CA LEU A 231 17.49 -7.57 -9.08
C LEU A 231 16.47 -6.44 -9.23
N TRP A 232 15.25 -6.63 -8.72
CA TRP A 232 14.22 -5.59 -8.67
C TRP A 232 14.51 -4.62 -7.53
N ILE A 233 15.04 -5.16 -6.42
CA ILE A 233 15.58 -4.42 -5.28
C ILE A 233 17.08 -4.71 -5.20
N ARG A 234 17.89 -3.66 -5.17
CA ARG A 234 19.35 -3.68 -5.09
C ARG A 234 19.82 -2.53 -4.19
N PRO A 235 21.03 -2.61 -3.61
CA PRO A 235 21.59 -1.49 -2.86
C PRO A 235 21.58 -0.16 -3.63
N SER A 236 21.75 -0.20 -4.96
CA SER A 236 21.79 1.00 -5.80
C SER A 236 20.43 1.69 -6.02
N ASN A 237 19.31 1.03 -5.75
CA ASN A 237 17.97 1.62 -5.92
C ASN A 237 17.09 1.56 -4.67
N GLU A 238 17.55 0.92 -3.59
CA GLU A 238 16.77 0.76 -2.36
C GLU A 238 16.36 2.12 -1.77
N ASP A 239 17.28 3.07 -1.62
CA ASP A 239 16.96 4.38 -1.05
C ASP A 239 15.93 5.14 -1.90
N THR A 240 16.05 5.06 -3.23
CA THR A 240 15.04 5.63 -4.14
C THR A 240 13.67 4.97 -3.94
N LEU A 241 13.63 3.64 -3.80
CA LEU A 241 12.38 2.92 -3.55
C LEU A 241 11.80 3.32 -2.19
N VAL A 242 12.63 3.45 -1.15
CA VAL A 242 12.19 3.91 0.18
C VAL A 242 11.60 5.32 0.10
N ASP A 243 12.24 6.26 -0.59
CA ASP A 243 11.70 7.61 -0.77
C ASP A 243 10.35 7.61 -1.51
N GLN A 244 10.22 6.78 -2.55
CA GLN A 244 8.97 6.60 -3.28
C GLN A 244 7.89 5.98 -2.39
N SER A 245 8.23 4.98 -1.58
CA SER A 245 7.34 4.31 -0.64
C SER A 245 6.89 5.23 0.47
N MET A 246 7.76 6.10 0.98
CA MET A 246 7.37 7.14 1.94
C MET A 246 6.37 8.11 1.31
N ARG A 247 6.62 8.63 0.10
CA ARG A 247 5.62 9.46 -0.62
C ARG A 247 4.30 8.71 -0.84
N TYR A 248 4.38 7.41 -1.07
CA TYR A 248 3.21 6.56 -1.30
C TYR A 248 2.38 6.39 -0.02
N ALA A 249 3.00 6.08 1.11
CA ALA A 249 2.37 6.00 2.42
C ALA A 249 1.63 7.30 2.77
N TYR A 250 2.27 8.46 2.56
CA TYR A 250 1.66 9.77 2.76
C TYR A 250 0.60 10.16 1.72
N SER A 251 0.39 9.38 0.66
CA SER A 251 -0.52 9.76 -0.42
C SER A 251 -1.98 9.86 0.02
N LEU A 252 -2.39 9.08 1.03
CA LEU A 252 -3.71 9.16 1.64
C LEU A 252 -3.76 10.10 2.84
N TYR A 253 -2.63 10.44 3.46
CA TYR A 253 -2.57 11.34 4.62
C TYR A 253 -3.25 12.69 4.37
N TYR A 254 -2.98 13.31 3.22
CA TYR A 254 -3.61 14.59 2.85
C TYR A 254 -5.10 14.49 2.50
N GLN A 255 -5.54 13.32 2.03
CA GLN A 255 -6.95 13.07 1.76
C GLN A 255 -7.72 12.77 3.05
N GLY A 256 -7.03 12.21 4.04
CA GLY A 256 -7.62 11.65 5.25
C GLY A 256 -8.39 10.36 4.98
N ARG A 257 -9.02 9.86 6.05
CA ARG A 257 -9.96 8.74 5.96
C ARG A 257 -11.19 9.17 5.17
N VAL A 258 -11.60 8.34 4.21
CA VAL A 258 -12.78 8.60 3.38
C VAL A 258 -13.72 7.41 3.42
N ALA A 259 -15.01 7.65 3.18
CA ALA A 259 -15.99 6.58 3.04
C ALA A 259 -15.67 5.71 1.80
N ASP A 260 -16.12 4.46 1.83
CA ASP A 260 -15.83 3.47 0.78
C ASP A 260 -16.35 3.89 -0.60
N ASP A 261 -17.48 4.61 -0.61
CA ASP A 261 -18.13 5.14 -1.80
C ASP A 261 -17.53 6.47 -2.27
N HIS A 262 -16.57 7.05 -1.53
CA HIS A 262 -15.98 8.35 -1.87
C HIS A 262 -15.39 8.32 -3.28
N ILE A 263 -15.87 9.21 -4.16
CA ILE A 263 -15.55 9.21 -5.59
C ILE A 263 -14.04 9.25 -5.88
N PHE A 264 -13.27 9.97 -5.06
CA PHE A 264 -11.81 10.05 -5.18
C PHE A 264 -11.03 9.15 -4.21
N GLY A 265 -11.70 8.22 -3.52
CA GLY A 265 -11.08 7.23 -2.62
C GLY A 265 -10.24 6.19 -3.36
N SER A 266 -10.12 4.99 -2.80
CA SER A 266 -9.21 3.93 -3.28
C SER A 266 -9.37 3.59 -4.76
N SER A 267 -8.25 3.31 -5.43
CA SER A 267 -8.20 2.88 -6.83
C SER A 267 -6.94 2.08 -7.14
N SER A 268 -7.01 1.23 -8.17
CA SER A 268 -5.90 0.41 -8.67
C SER A 268 -4.94 1.16 -9.62
N VAL A 269 -4.87 2.49 -9.53
CA VAL A 269 -3.89 3.30 -10.26
C VAL A 269 -2.96 4.01 -9.28
N LEU A 270 -1.67 4.01 -9.59
CA LEU A 270 -0.65 4.65 -8.78
C LEU A 270 -0.90 6.17 -8.76
N PRO A 271 -0.92 6.82 -7.60
CA PRO A 271 -0.95 8.27 -7.53
C PRO A 271 0.26 8.89 -8.25
N LEU A 272 0.10 10.02 -8.91
CA LEU A 272 1.22 10.76 -9.50
C LEU A 272 2.08 11.43 -8.40
N ASP A 273 3.28 11.86 -8.77
CA ASP A 273 4.31 12.40 -7.86
C ASP A 273 4.76 11.41 -6.76
N ILE A 274 4.64 10.11 -7.03
CA ILE A 274 5.18 9.05 -6.17
C ILE A 274 6.56 8.61 -6.67
N LEU A 275 6.63 8.17 -7.93
CA LEU A 275 7.86 7.64 -8.55
C LEU A 275 8.93 8.72 -8.78
N ARG A 276 8.53 9.98 -8.85
CA ARG A 276 9.42 11.14 -8.98
C ARG A 276 9.07 12.12 -7.89
N GLU A 277 10.09 12.79 -7.38
CA GLU A 277 9.90 13.87 -6.43
C GLU A 277 9.07 15.01 -7.08
N PRO A 278 8.07 15.55 -6.37
CA PRO A 278 7.39 16.75 -6.80
C PRO A 278 8.39 17.88 -7.08
N HIS A 279 8.19 18.65 -8.15
CA HIS A 279 9.09 19.73 -8.54
C HIS A 279 8.34 20.92 -9.12
N GLY A 280 8.94 22.10 -8.96
CA GLY A 280 8.34 23.37 -9.38
C GLY A 280 7.12 23.74 -8.51
N LEU A 281 6.18 24.46 -9.10
CA LEU A 281 4.94 24.87 -8.42
C LEU A 281 4.08 23.64 -8.10
N THR A 282 3.74 23.47 -6.81
CA THR A 282 2.76 22.49 -6.35
C THR A 282 1.46 23.18 -5.97
N VAL A 283 0.34 22.56 -6.33
CA VAL A 283 -1.01 23.09 -6.07
C VAL A 283 -1.92 21.98 -5.56
N PRO A 284 -2.98 22.30 -4.78
CA PRO A 284 -3.89 21.29 -4.28
C PRO A 284 -4.83 20.78 -5.39
N CYS A 285 -5.08 19.48 -5.40
CA CYS A 285 -6.15 18.87 -6.21
C CYS A 285 -7.50 19.05 -5.50
N HIS A 286 -8.53 19.52 -6.20
CA HIS A 286 -9.87 19.65 -5.59
C HIS A 286 -10.50 18.31 -5.21
N GLY A 287 -10.07 17.22 -5.85
CA GLY A 287 -10.59 15.88 -5.59
C GLY A 287 -9.87 15.18 -4.43
N CYS A 288 -8.62 14.78 -4.63
CA CYS A 288 -7.85 14.03 -3.62
C CYS A 288 -7.14 14.91 -2.59
N ARG A 289 -7.23 16.25 -2.67
CA ARG A 289 -6.61 17.22 -1.75
C ARG A 289 -5.08 17.19 -1.64
N ARG A 290 -4.39 16.26 -2.32
CA ARG A 290 -2.93 16.20 -2.41
C ARG A 290 -2.37 17.48 -3.05
N MET A 291 -1.26 17.97 -2.49
CA MET A 291 -0.38 18.95 -3.13
C MET A 291 0.44 18.24 -4.21
N LEU A 292 0.31 18.69 -5.46
CA LEU A 292 0.88 18.02 -6.62
C LEU A 292 1.52 19.02 -7.58
N SER A 293 2.59 18.59 -8.23
CA SER A 293 3.26 19.35 -9.30
C SER A 293 2.29 19.60 -10.46
N LEU A 294 2.50 20.68 -11.22
CA LEU A 294 1.64 21.01 -12.37
C LEU A 294 1.55 19.88 -13.42
N ASN A 295 2.59 19.04 -13.55
CA ASN A 295 2.59 17.88 -14.45
C ASN A 295 1.56 16.79 -14.08
N CYS A 296 1.00 16.84 -12.87
CA CYS A 296 -0.04 15.94 -12.40
C CYS A 296 -1.42 16.32 -12.92
N TYR A 297 -1.56 17.47 -13.57
CA TYR A 297 -2.80 17.98 -14.13
C TYR A 297 -2.78 17.91 -15.65
N THR A 298 -3.96 17.95 -16.26
CA THR A 298 -4.06 18.27 -17.69
C THR A 298 -3.83 19.78 -17.81
N ILE A 299 -2.91 20.17 -18.70
CA ILE A 299 -2.42 21.55 -18.80
C ILE A 299 -2.65 22.09 -20.19
N TYR A 300 -3.01 23.37 -20.27
CA TYR A 300 -3.09 24.13 -21.50
C TYR A 300 -1.88 25.06 -21.57
N ARG A 301 -1.18 25.00 -22.70
CA ARG A 301 0.06 25.74 -22.95
C ARG A 301 -0.07 26.56 -24.21
N GLN A 302 0.53 27.75 -24.19
CA GLN A 302 0.79 28.55 -25.38
C GLN A 302 2.31 28.74 -25.46
N GLY A 303 2.97 28.05 -26.40
CA GLY A 303 4.42 27.95 -26.43
C GLY A 303 4.98 27.27 -25.17
N ARG A 304 5.94 27.91 -24.50
CA ARG A 304 6.54 27.40 -23.25
C ARG A 304 5.76 27.77 -21.99
N LYS A 305 4.78 28.69 -22.09
CA LYS A 305 4.04 29.19 -20.94
C LYS A 305 2.85 28.28 -20.64
N ILE A 306 2.70 27.90 -19.37
CA ILE A 306 1.50 27.21 -18.87
C ILE A 306 0.49 28.30 -18.50
N HIS A 307 -0.70 28.26 -19.12
CA HIS A 307 -1.75 29.26 -18.88
C HIS A 307 -2.76 28.76 -17.85
N SER A 308 -3.25 27.54 -18.04
CA SER A 308 -4.28 26.95 -17.19
C SER A 308 -4.08 25.45 -17.03
N ARG A 309 -4.75 24.91 -16.01
CA ARG A 309 -4.76 23.49 -15.67
C ARG A 309 -6.14 23.06 -15.22
N THR A 310 -6.42 21.77 -15.23
CA THR A 310 -7.68 21.23 -14.67
C THR A 310 -7.73 21.37 -13.15
N ASN A 311 -8.91 21.62 -12.58
CA ASN A 311 -9.12 21.71 -11.13
C ASN A 311 -8.79 20.39 -10.39
N LEU A 312 -8.91 19.25 -11.10
CA LEU A 312 -8.56 17.90 -10.68
C LEU A 312 -7.26 17.40 -11.32
N CYS A 313 -6.47 16.65 -10.56
CA CYS A 313 -5.32 15.93 -11.12
C CYS A 313 -5.77 14.81 -12.08
N ARG A 314 -4.86 14.37 -12.95
CA ARG A 314 -5.10 13.31 -13.94
C ARG A 314 -5.56 12.01 -13.30
N ILE A 315 -5.05 11.65 -12.12
CA ILE A 315 -5.52 10.46 -11.38
C ILE A 315 -6.97 10.61 -10.91
N CYS A 316 -7.36 11.77 -10.39
CA CYS A 316 -8.76 12.01 -10.02
C CYS A 316 -9.69 11.94 -11.24
N GLN A 317 -9.28 12.49 -12.38
CA GLN A 317 -10.03 12.37 -13.64
C GLN A 317 -10.14 10.90 -14.08
N ILE A 318 -9.06 10.13 -14.00
CA ILE A 318 -9.06 8.69 -14.30
C ILE A 318 -9.98 7.91 -13.34
N LYS A 319 -10.01 8.26 -12.05
CA LYS A 319 -10.93 7.67 -11.08
C LYS A 319 -12.40 7.91 -11.46
N LEU A 320 -12.73 9.09 -11.99
CA LEU A 320 -14.09 9.37 -12.50
C LEU A 320 -14.45 8.47 -13.67
N LEU A 321 -13.53 8.26 -14.63
CA LEU A 321 -13.73 7.34 -15.75
C LEU A 321 -13.90 5.89 -15.28
N ILE A 322 -13.06 5.44 -14.34
CA ILE A 322 -13.10 4.09 -13.75
C ILE A 322 -14.44 3.84 -13.03
N LYS A 323 -14.94 4.84 -12.29
CA LYS A 323 -16.17 4.75 -11.50
C LYS A 323 -17.42 5.14 -12.30
N GLN A 324 -17.27 5.59 -13.55
CA GLN A 324 -18.35 6.07 -14.40
C GLN A 324 -19.18 7.18 -13.73
N VAL A 325 -18.51 8.07 -13.00
CA VAL A 325 -19.14 9.19 -12.28
C VAL A 325 -18.95 10.48 -13.07
N ASN A 326 -20.05 11.19 -13.34
CA ASN A 326 -19.98 12.54 -13.88
C ASN A 326 -19.66 13.53 -12.75
N TYR A 327 -18.55 14.27 -12.90
CA TYR A 327 -18.13 15.29 -11.94
C TYR A 327 -17.47 16.44 -12.71
N PRO A 328 -17.77 17.70 -12.37
CA PRO A 328 -17.29 18.85 -13.14
C PRO A 328 -15.77 18.98 -13.08
N VAL A 329 -15.13 18.92 -14.25
CA VAL A 329 -13.70 19.22 -14.45
C VAL A 329 -13.60 20.63 -15.03
N ALA A 330 -13.19 21.59 -14.22
CA ALA A 330 -13.05 22.98 -14.61
C ALA A 330 -11.58 23.31 -14.95
N TRP A 331 -11.36 24.26 -15.86
CA TRP A 331 -10.04 24.85 -16.09
C TRP A 331 -9.84 26.04 -15.17
N VAL A 332 -8.67 26.10 -14.53
CA VAL A 332 -8.28 27.20 -13.64
C VAL A 332 -6.93 27.76 -14.08
N ASN A 333 -6.78 29.08 -13.95
CA ASN A 333 -5.54 29.76 -14.29
C ASN A 333 -4.40 29.32 -13.36
N VAL A 334 -3.20 29.21 -13.93
CA VAL A 334 -1.99 29.03 -13.13
C VAL A 334 -1.50 30.43 -12.76
N SER A 335 -1.87 30.88 -11.56
CA SER A 335 -1.28 32.09 -10.97
C SER A 335 0.14 31.73 -10.51
N PHE A 336 1.14 32.47 -11.02
CA PHE A 336 2.53 32.34 -10.62
C PHE A 336 2.81 33.13 -9.35
#